data_AF-A0A0X8X8H7-F1
#
_entry.id   AF-A0A0X8X8H7-F1
#
_cell.length_a   1.000
_cell.length_b   1.000
_cell.length_c   1.000
_cell.angle_alpha   90.00
_cell.angle_beta   90.00
_cell.angle_gamma   90.00
#
_symmetry.space_group_name_H-M   'P 1'
#
loop_
_entity.id
_entity.type
_entity.pdbx_description
1 polymer ?
#
loop_
_entity_poly.entity_id
_entity_poly.type
_entity_poly.pdbx_seq_one_letter_code
_entity_poly.pdbx_strand_id
1 'polypeptide(L)'
;MSNRALSRRDFIKLAGAGGITAAAGMAGCAAPKPSRSGDAARVVVVGGGPGGASAAKYLKLYEPNLEVTLIEPKRAYYTCFGGNWYLGGFRDLETLRHDYRALEYRHGVQVIHDKAIDLDAPGYQVKTENSGDISYDKLVVAPGIDFDYGDIEGLSSADVEAIPHAWEGGKQYAVLRSQLLEMEDGGTFILCAPPDPFRCPPGPYERASLVAHYLKENKPKSKILVLDEKDSFSKQGLFEEAWKELYGDMIEWVPAEEGGSLSRVSVSERKVFTDGGEQEHKGDVINVVPPQKAGRIAQQMGLTDADGWCPIDQVTFESKIHDDVYVIGDACVADPMPKSGHVANNHAKVVAVSIINSLMGREQMEPTTVNTCYSLAAPDWGFTVAHVFEHRDGEIHSVEGAGGLSPADESRGFRAREADFAPAWYAAITKDIFR
;
A
#
# COMPACT_ATOMS: atom_id res chain seq x y z
N MET A 1 37.95 2.40 75.00
CA MET A 1 37.55 0.99 74.79
C MET A 1 37.85 0.64 73.33
N SER A 2 38.48 -0.50 73.12
CA SER A 2 39.37 -0.81 71.99
C SER A 2 38.65 -1.08 70.66
N ASN A 3 39.13 -0.47 69.58
CA ASN A 3 38.78 -0.79 68.19
C ASN A 3 39.36 -2.17 67.82
N ARG A 4 38.50 -3.18 67.59
CA ARG A 4 38.89 -4.45 66.97
C ARG A 4 38.70 -4.37 65.46
N ALA A 5 39.79 -4.35 64.71
CA ALA A 5 39.77 -4.55 63.27
C ALA A 5 39.50 -6.03 62.94
N LEU A 6 38.58 -6.27 62.00
CA LEU A 6 38.29 -7.60 61.44
C LEU A 6 39.53 -8.14 60.72
N SER A 7 39.91 -9.40 60.99
CA SER A 7 41.08 -10.01 60.36
C SER A 7 40.73 -10.64 59.02
N ARG A 8 41.71 -10.78 58.12
CA ARG A 8 41.59 -11.46 56.82
C ARG A 8 41.03 -12.89 56.90
N ARG A 9 41.06 -13.54 58.07
CA ARG A 9 40.49 -14.88 58.28
C ARG A 9 38.98 -14.87 58.54
N ASP A 10 38.41 -13.74 58.96
CA ASP A 10 36.98 -13.59 59.23
C ASP A 10 36.19 -13.31 57.94
N PHE A 11 36.82 -12.69 56.94
CA PHE A 11 36.23 -12.44 55.62
C PHE A 11 36.04 -13.72 54.79
N ILE A 12 36.97 -14.69 54.89
CA ILE A 12 36.88 -15.95 54.15
C ILE A 12 35.77 -16.86 54.71
N LYS A 13 35.42 -16.73 55.98
CA LYS A 13 34.31 -17.50 56.58
C LYS A 13 32.92 -17.01 56.16
N LEU A 14 32.79 -15.76 55.68
CA LEU A 14 31.52 -15.22 55.21
C LEU A 14 31.18 -15.60 53.77
N ALA A 15 32.15 -16.11 53.00
CA ALA A 15 31.97 -16.52 51.60
C ALA A 15 31.65 -18.02 51.41
N GLY A 16 31.55 -18.79 52.50
CA GLY A 16 31.54 -20.27 52.45
C GLY A 16 30.21 -20.99 52.67
N ALA A 17 29.09 -20.30 52.91
CA ALA A 17 27.82 -20.97 53.17
C ALA A 17 26.63 -20.17 52.63
N GLY A 18 26.17 -20.51 51.44
CA GLY A 18 24.98 -19.92 50.84
C GLY A 18 24.85 -20.24 49.36
N GLY A 19 24.78 -21.52 49.01
CA GLY A 19 24.28 -21.92 47.69
C GLY A 19 22.75 -21.84 47.69
N ILE A 20 22.18 -21.21 46.65
CA ILE A 20 21.02 -21.66 45.85
C ILE A 20 20.89 -20.71 44.64
N THR A 21 20.72 -21.35 43.49
CA THR A 21 20.42 -20.88 42.13
C THR A 21 19.26 -19.89 42.00
N ALA A 22 19.39 -18.86 41.15
CA ALA A 22 18.41 -18.50 40.11
C ALA A 22 18.86 -17.24 39.33
N ALA A 23 18.54 -17.25 38.04
CA ALA A 23 18.89 -16.31 36.98
C ALA A 23 18.61 -14.83 37.26
N ALA A 24 19.54 -13.96 36.89
CA ALA A 24 19.26 -12.60 36.41
C ALA A 24 20.54 -11.99 35.79
N GLY A 25 20.44 -11.51 34.54
CA GLY A 25 21.38 -10.54 33.99
C GLY A 25 22.34 -11.03 32.90
N MET A 26 21.89 -11.87 31.94
CA MET A 26 22.48 -11.77 30.60
C MET A 26 21.81 -10.58 29.90
N ALA A 27 22.48 -9.43 29.99
CA ALA A 27 22.30 -8.37 29.00
C ALA A 27 22.54 -9.01 27.63
N GLY A 28 21.52 -9.02 26.78
CA GLY A 28 21.62 -9.49 25.41
C GLY A 28 22.74 -8.73 24.72
N CYS A 29 23.87 -9.40 24.54
CA CYS A 29 24.90 -8.92 23.64
C CYS A 29 24.26 -8.98 22.25
N ALA A 30 23.93 -7.82 21.69
CA ALA A 30 23.67 -7.69 20.26
C ALA A 30 24.80 -8.43 19.53
N ALA A 31 24.44 -9.41 18.70
CA ALA A 31 25.42 -10.13 17.92
C ALA A 31 26.26 -9.09 17.14
N PRO A 32 27.60 -9.21 17.12
CA PRO A 32 28.43 -8.25 16.41
C PRO A 32 28.04 -8.25 14.93
N LYS A 33 27.69 -7.06 14.40
CA LYS A 33 27.51 -6.84 12.96
C LYS A 33 28.75 -7.41 12.25
N PRO A 34 28.61 -8.26 11.22
CA PRO A 34 29.75 -8.68 10.44
C PRO A 34 30.37 -7.45 9.78
N SER A 35 31.47 -6.93 10.35
CA SER A 35 32.20 -5.81 9.78
C SER A 35 32.90 -6.30 8.52
N ARG A 36 32.33 -6.02 7.34
CA ARG A 36 33.03 -6.20 6.07
C ARG A 36 33.70 -4.89 5.68
N SER A 37 34.99 -4.80 5.96
CA SER A 37 35.83 -3.79 5.33
C SER A 37 36.21 -4.28 3.93
N GLY A 38 35.60 -3.71 2.88
CA GLY A 38 36.07 -3.87 1.49
C GLY A 38 35.02 -4.28 0.45
N ASP A 39 33.87 -4.83 0.87
CA ASP A 39 32.78 -5.21 -0.05
C ASP A 39 31.70 -4.13 -0.09
N ALA A 40 31.02 -4.01 -1.23
CA ALA A 40 29.88 -3.11 -1.39
C ALA A 40 28.74 -3.48 -0.44
N ALA A 41 28.09 -2.47 0.16
CA ALA A 41 26.93 -2.70 1.03
C ALA A 41 25.75 -3.25 0.22
N ARG A 42 25.08 -4.25 0.78
CA ARG A 42 23.98 -5.01 0.16
C ARG A 42 22.65 -4.49 0.68
N VAL A 43 21.81 -4.04 -0.25
CA VAL A 43 20.44 -3.65 0.06
C VAL A 43 19.48 -4.59 -0.65
N VAL A 44 18.69 -5.32 0.11
CA VAL A 44 17.63 -6.17 -0.43
C VAL A 44 16.31 -5.40 -0.40
N VAL A 45 15.53 -5.52 -1.46
CA VAL A 45 14.20 -4.93 -1.59
C VAL A 45 13.19 -6.05 -1.86
N VAL A 46 12.14 -6.15 -1.06
CA VAL A 46 11.06 -7.14 -1.21
C VAL A 46 9.81 -6.46 -1.73
N GLY A 47 9.37 -6.86 -2.94
CA GLY A 47 8.18 -6.34 -3.63
C GLY A 47 8.52 -5.31 -4.71
N GLY A 48 8.16 -5.60 -5.95
CA GLY A 48 8.44 -4.79 -7.15
C GLY A 48 7.33 -3.83 -7.54
N GLY A 49 6.50 -3.38 -6.60
CA GLY A 49 5.49 -2.35 -6.84
C GLY A 49 6.06 -0.92 -6.86
N PRO A 50 5.20 0.13 -6.85
CA PRO A 50 5.61 1.53 -6.85
C PRO A 50 6.64 1.89 -5.78
N GLY A 51 6.51 1.34 -4.57
CA GLY A 51 7.49 1.52 -3.50
C GLY A 51 8.82 0.85 -3.80
N GLY A 52 8.86 -0.47 -3.89
CA GLY A 52 10.13 -1.20 -4.00
C GLY A 52 10.85 -1.02 -5.34
N ALA A 53 10.15 -0.91 -6.47
CA ALA A 53 10.80 -0.60 -7.76
C ALA A 53 11.46 0.79 -7.74
N SER A 54 10.78 1.79 -7.16
CA SER A 54 11.37 3.12 -6.93
C SER A 54 12.56 3.04 -5.98
N ALA A 55 12.45 2.29 -4.87
CA ALA A 55 13.52 2.21 -3.87
C ALA A 55 14.78 1.59 -4.49
N ALA A 56 14.63 0.48 -5.21
CA ALA A 56 15.73 -0.19 -5.90
C ALA A 56 16.41 0.74 -6.92
N LYS A 57 15.63 1.49 -7.71
CA LYS A 57 16.16 2.48 -8.65
C LYS A 57 16.91 3.60 -7.95
N TYR A 58 16.29 4.25 -6.95
CA TYR A 58 16.85 5.43 -6.31
C TYR A 58 18.07 5.10 -5.43
N LEU A 59 18.12 3.91 -4.82
CA LEU A 59 19.34 3.41 -4.17
C LEU A 59 20.52 3.37 -5.15
N LYS A 60 20.34 2.81 -6.35
CA LYS A 60 21.38 2.75 -7.39
C LYS A 60 21.71 4.11 -7.99
N LEU A 61 20.73 5.03 -8.09
CA LEU A 61 20.98 6.37 -8.61
C LEU A 61 21.77 7.23 -7.61
N TYR A 62 21.50 7.11 -6.32
CA TYR A 62 22.13 7.91 -5.28
C TYR A 62 23.48 7.34 -4.82
N GLU A 63 23.62 6.01 -4.77
CA GLU A 63 24.90 5.35 -4.51
C GLU A 63 25.11 4.17 -5.47
N PRO A 64 25.74 4.40 -6.64
CA PRO A 64 25.93 3.38 -7.67
C PRO A 64 26.72 2.15 -7.22
N ASN A 65 27.52 2.26 -6.16
CA ASN A 65 28.32 1.13 -5.66
C ASN A 65 27.52 0.15 -4.79
N LEU A 66 26.27 0.47 -4.40
CA LEU A 66 25.44 -0.49 -3.67
C LEU A 66 25.13 -1.74 -4.50
N GLU A 67 25.19 -2.89 -3.85
CA GLU A 67 24.62 -4.15 -4.35
C GLU A 67 23.13 -4.17 -4.02
N VAL A 68 22.28 -3.91 -5.02
CA VAL A 68 20.83 -3.83 -4.82
C VAL A 68 20.15 -5.03 -5.45
N THR A 69 19.44 -5.81 -4.63
CA THR A 69 18.69 -6.99 -5.05
C THR A 69 17.20 -6.79 -4.82
N LEU A 70 16.41 -6.81 -5.88
CA LEU A 70 14.95 -6.76 -5.82
C LEU A 70 14.36 -8.18 -5.93
N ILE A 71 13.61 -8.61 -4.92
CA ILE A 71 12.88 -9.88 -4.89
C ILE A 71 11.41 -9.60 -5.25
N GLU A 72 10.96 -10.09 -6.40
CA GLU A 72 9.60 -9.91 -6.90
C GLU A 72 9.14 -11.11 -7.73
N PRO A 73 8.12 -11.88 -7.29
CA PRO A 73 7.70 -13.10 -7.97
C PRO A 73 7.12 -12.86 -9.36
N LYS A 74 6.47 -11.72 -9.62
CA LYS A 74 5.84 -11.41 -10.91
C LYS A 74 6.90 -10.86 -11.88
N ARG A 75 6.84 -11.31 -13.13
CA ARG A 75 7.73 -10.80 -14.20
C ARG A 75 7.32 -9.44 -14.76
N ALA A 76 6.13 -8.99 -14.41
CA ALA A 76 5.60 -7.70 -14.79
C ALA A 76 4.63 -7.21 -13.71
N TYR A 77 4.62 -5.89 -13.51
CA TYR A 77 3.69 -5.19 -12.66
C TYR A 77 2.55 -4.62 -13.48
N TYR A 78 1.31 -4.80 -13.03
CA TYR A 78 0.16 -4.07 -13.57
C TYR A 78 -0.27 -3.01 -12.58
N THR A 79 -0.32 -1.75 -13.01
CA THR A 79 -0.74 -0.65 -12.13
C THR A 79 -2.22 -0.77 -11.80
N CYS A 80 -2.56 -0.70 -10.51
CA CYS A 80 -3.94 -0.55 -10.07
C CYS A 80 -4.46 0.87 -10.37
N PHE A 81 -3.62 1.90 -10.15
CA PHE A 81 -3.89 3.25 -10.65
C PHE A 81 -3.93 3.24 -12.19
N GLY A 82 -4.91 3.95 -12.76
CA GLY A 82 -5.24 3.87 -14.18
C GLY A 82 -6.08 2.63 -14.59
N GLY A 83 -6.28 1.66 -13.69
CA GLY A 83 -7.10 0.47 -13.96
C GLY A 83 -8.57 0.80 -14.21
N ASN A 84 -9.12 1.79 -13.53
CA ASN A 84 -10.51 2.23 -13.76
C ASN A 84 -10.70 2.80 -15.18
N TRP A 85 -9.65 3.30 -15.85
CA TRP A 85 -9.72 3.76 -17.24
C TRP A 85 -9.94 2.60 -18.22
N TYR A 86 -9.41 1.41 -17.89
CA TYR A 86 -9.70 0.17 -18.60
C TYR A 86 -11.13 -0.31 -18.34
N LEU A 87 -11.62 -0.19 -17.10
CA LEU A 87 -13.03 -0.49 -16.78
C LEU A 87 -14.00 0.44 -17.49
N GLY A 88 -13.63 1.72 -17.66
CA GLY A 88 -14.39 2.70 -18.44
C GLY A 88 -14.31 2.51 -19.96
N GLY A 89 -13.43 1.62 -20.45
CA GLY A 89 -13.36 1.25 -21.86
C GLY A 89 -12.55 2.17 -22.77
N PHE A 90 -11.82 3.15 -22.22
CA PHE A 90 -11.02 4.10 -23.01
C PHE A 90 -9.50 3.92 -22.81
N ARG A 91 -9.08 2.79 -22.24
CA ARG A 91 -7.68 2.40 -22.12
C ARG A 91 -7.51 0.90 -22.20
N ASP A 92 -6.40 0.43 -22.79
CA ASP A 92 -6.07 -1.00 -22.86
C ASP A 92 -5.31 -1.47 -21.62
N LEU A 93 -5.62 -2.68 -21.14
CA LEU A 93 -4.96 -3.30 -19.97
C LEU A 93 -3.45 -3.44 -20.15
N GLU A 94 -2.97 -3.75 -21.37
CA GLU A 94 -1.54 -3.88 -21.67
C GLU A 94 -0.77 -2.58 -21.47
N THR A 95 -1.41 -1.41 -21.60
CA THR A 95 -0.76 -0.11 -21.33
C THR A 95 -0.56 0.16 -19.84
N LEU A 96 -1.09 -0.72 -18.98
CA LEU A 96 -0.90 -0.70 -17.53
C LEU A 96 0.20 -1.67 -17.07
N ARG A 97 0.77 -2.44 -18.00
CA ARG A 97 1.80 -3.44 -17.75
C ARG A 97 3.21 -2.83 -17.84
N HIS A 98 4.02 -3.05 -16.81
CA HIS A 98 5.41 -2.60 -16.72
C HIS A 98 6.35 -3.77 -16.41
N ASP A 99 7.52 -3.80 -17.02
CA ASP A 99 8.56 -4.80 -16.76
C ASP A 99 9.73 -4.20 -15.98
N TYR A 100 10.59 -5.06 -15.44
CA TYR A 100 11.74 -4.66 -14.61
C TYR A 100 13.04 -4.48 -15.41
N ARG A 101 12.99 -4.58 -16.75
CA ARG A 101 14.18 -4.55 -17.61
C ARG A 101 14.99 -3.28 -17.45
N ALA A 102 14.36 -2.12 -17.26
CA ALA A 102 15.11 -0.88 -17.07
C ALA A 102 15.89 -0.90 -15.73
N LEU A 103 15.32 -1.46 -14.67
CA LEU A 103 16.02 -1.63 -13.40
C LEU A 103 17.26 -2.52 -13.57
N GLU A 104 17.13 -3.64 -14.26
CA GLU A 104 18.24 -4.56 -14.53
C GLU A 104 19.31 -3.93 -15.44
N TYR A 105 18.92 -3.53 -16.66
CA TYR A 105 19.87 -3.19 -17.72
C TYR A 105 20.36 -1.73 -17.70
N ARG A 106 19.61 -0.80 -17.07
CA ARG A 106 20.01 0.61 -16.99
C ARG A 106 20.51 1.02 -15.62
N HIS A 107 19.94 0.45 -14.55
CA HIS A 107 20.26 0.83 -13.18
C HIS A 107 21.12 -0.21 -12.44
N GLY A 108 21.33 -1.39 -13.01
CA GLY A 108 22.18 -2.43 -12.40
C GLY A 108 21.59 -3.03 -11.13
N VAL A 109 20.25 -3.11 -11.05
CA VAL A 109 19.55 -3.82 -9.98
C VAL A 109 19.52 -5.32 -10.32
N GLN A 110 19.87 -6.19 -9.38
CA GLN A 110 19.67 -7.62 -9.53
C GLN A 110 18.21 -7.95 -9.23
N VAL A 111 17.44 -8.40 -10.22
CA VAL A 111 16.03 -8.79 -10.02
C VAL A 111 15.93 -10.31 -9.88
N ILE A 112 15.49 -10.77 -8.72
CA ILE A 112 15.21 -12.17 -8.43
C ILE A 112 13.70 -12.38 -8.55
N HIS A 113 13.30 -13.17 -9.54
CA HIS A 113 11.90 -13.57 -9.71
C HIS A 113 11.56 -14.76 -8.83
N ASP A 114 11.38 -14.48 -7.54
CA ASP A 114 11.02 -15.44 -6.51
C ASP A 114 10.19 -14.79 -5.41
N LYS A 115 9.58 -15.62 -4.57
CA LYS A 115 8.77 -15.19 -3.44
C LYS A 115 9.62 -15.16 -2.17
N ALA A 116 9.67 -14.00 -1.50
CA ALA A 116 10.11 -13.94 -0.11
C ALA A 116 9.07 -14.63 0.78
N ILE A 117 9.51 -15.47 1.71
CA ILE A 117 8.62 -16.30 2.56
C ILE A 117 8.79 -16.04 4.05
N ASP A 118 9.93 -15.52 4.48
CA ASP A 118 10.27 -15.28 5.89
C ASP A 118 11.49 -14.35 6.02
N LEU A 119 11.75 -13.86 7.24
CA LEU A 119 12.88 -12.99 7.59
C LEU A 119 13.64 -13.59 8.79
N ASP A 120 14.93 -13.84 8.61
CA ASP A 120 15.86 -14.00 9.73
C ASP A 120 16.51 -12.65 10.04
N ALA A 121 15.86 -11.86 10.91
CA ALA A 121 16.35 -10.54 11.29
C ALA A 121 17.71 -10.61 12.03
N PRO A 122 17.91 -11.48 13.06
CA PRO A 122 19.21 -11.64 13.71
C PRO A 122 20.34 -12.09 12.77
N GLY A 123 20.01 -12.90 11.76
CA GLY A 123 20.96 -13.37 10.74
C GLY A 123 21.15 -12.42 9.57
N TYR A 124 20.36 -11.35 9.46
CA TYR A 124 20.32 -10.42 8.32
C TYR A 124 20.05 -11.11 6.99
N GLN A 125 19.04 -11.99 6.93
CA GLN A 125 18.69 -12.76 5.73
C GLN A 125 17.19 -12.74 5.42
N VAL A 126 16.86 -12.54 4.14
CA VAL A 126 15.52 -12.81 3.61
C VAL A 126 15.49 -14.24 3.09
N LYS A 127 14.54 -15.04 3.57
CA LYS A 127 14.34 -16.39 3.07
C LYS A 127 13.45 -16.33 1.84
N THR A 128 13.85 -17.02 0.78
CA THR A 128 13.07 -17.12 -0.45
C THR A 128 12.59 -18.55 -0.65
N GLU A 129 11.54 -18.71 -1.44
CA GLU A 129 10.95 -20.03 -1.71
C GLU A 129 11.91 -20.94 -2.48
N ASN A 130 12.67 -20.41 -3.45
CA ASN A 130 13.45 -21.21 -4.39
C ASN A 130 14.91 -20.74 -4.58
N SER A 131 15.26 -19.52 -4.17
CA SER A 131 16.56 -18.88 -4.43
C SER A 131 17.51 -18.92 -3.24
N GLY A 132 17.13 -19.62 -2.16
CA GLY A 132 17.89 -19.70 -0.92
C GLY A 132 17.79 -18.43 -0.06
N ASP A 133 18.70 -18.32 0.91
CA ASP A 133 18.72 -17.20 1.85
C ASP A 133 19.55 -16.03 1.28
N ILE A 134 18.92 -14.87 1.15
CA ILE A 134 19.54 -13.67 0.59
C ILE A 134 19.96 -12.75 1.73
N SER A 135 21.27 -12.63 1.94
CA SER A 135 21.82 -11.79 3.00
C SER A 135 21.78 -10.31 2.63
N TYR A 136 21.49 -9.45 3.60
CA TYR A 136 21.44 -8.00 3.45
C TYR A 136 22.29 -7.29 4.51
N ASP A 137 22.62 -6.03 4.26
CA ASP A 137 23.08 -5.09 5.29
C ASP A 137 21.95 -4.11 5.64
N LYS A 138 21.06 -3.83 4.69
CA LYS A 138 19.80 -3.09 4.85
C LYS A 138 18.67 -3.76 4.06
N LEU A 139 17.46 -3.82 4.60
CA LEU A 139 16.31 -4.46 3.96
C LEU A 139 15.17 -3.46 3.77
N VAL A 140 14.62 -3.33 2.56
CA VAL A 140 13.39 -2.59 2.27
C VAL A 140 12.25 -3.57 2.00
N VAL A 141 11.13 -3.44 2.70
CA VAL A 141 9.93 -4.28 2.56
C VAL A 141 8.78 -3.43 2.04
N ALA A 142 8.35 -3.68 0.81
CA ALA A 142 7.30 -2.93 0.11
C ALA A 142 6.21 -3.84 -0.49
N PRO A 143 5.53 -4.68 0.32
CA PRO A 143 4.68 -5.76 -0.17
C PRO A 143 3.28 -5.28 -0.61
N GLY A 144 2.95 -4.01 -0.40
CA GLY A 144 1.61 -3.49 -0.63
C GLY A 144 0.63 -3.98 0.42
N ILE A 145 -0.57 -4.36 -0.02
CA ILE A 145 -1.68 -4.80 0.83
C ILE A 145 -1.90 -6.31 0.71
N ASP A 146 -2.60 -6.88 1.68
CA ASP A 146 -3.39 -8.10 1.53
C ASP A 146 -4.85 -7.79 1.93
N PHE A 147 -5.77 -8.69 1.57
CA PHE A 147 -7.19 -8.54 1.91
C PHE A 147 -7.56 -9.31 3.17
N ASP A 148 -8.37 -8.70 4.01
CA ASP A 148 -9.03 -9.39 5.10
C ASP A 148 -10.42 -9.87 4.68
N TYR A 149 -10.48 -11.10 4.17
CA TYR A 149 -11.75 -11.77 3.89
C TYR A 149 -12.44 -12.28 5.15
N GLY A 150 -11.74 -12.35 6.29
CA GLY A 150 -12.31 -12.88 7.54
C GLY A 150 -13.48 -12.06 8.07
N ASP A 151 -13.52 -10.78 7.70
CA ASP A 151 -14.53 -9.82 8.15
C ASP A 151 -15.81 -9.83 7.29
N ILE A 152 -15.84 -10.57 6.18
CA ILE A 152 -17.00 -10.63 5.27
C ILE A 152 -17.56 -12.05 5.23
N GLU A 153 -18.74 -12.25 5.82
CA GLU A 153 -19.37 -13.57 5.79
C GLU A 153 -19.71 -13.99 4.35
N GLY A 154 -19.37 -15.23 3.98
CA GLY A 154 -19.74 -15.79 2.67
C GLY A 154 -18.89 -15.34 1.48
N LEU A 155 -17.80 -14.59 1.72
CA LEU A 155 -16.81 -14.25 0.69
C LEU A 155 -15.41 -14.73 1.09
N SER A 156 -14.66 -15.29 0.13
CA SER A 156 -13.28 -15.70 0.34
C SER A 156 -12.39 -15.37 -0.85
N SER A 157 -11.07 -15.51 -0.69
CA SER A 157 -10.10 -15.39 -1.78
C SER A 157 -10.33 -16.37 -2.94
N ALA A 158 -11.11 -17.45 -2.75
CA ALA A 158 -11.46 -18.39 -3.82
C ALA A 158 -12.56 -17.85 -4.76
N ASP A 159 -13.32 -16.84 -4.31
CA ASP A 159 -14.50 -16.34 -4.99
C ASP A 159 -14.20 -15.17 -5.92
N VAL A 160 -12.95 -14.71 -6.00
CA VAL A 160 -12.55 -13.48 -6.73
C VAL A 160 -12.76 -13.54 -8.24
N GLU A 161 -13.01 -14.71 -8.82
CA GLU A 161 -13.42 -14.82 -10.23
C GLU A 161 -14.92 -14.57 -10.42
N ALA A 162 -15.73 -14.85 -9.40
CA ALA A 162 -17.17 -14.61 -9.39
C ALA A 162 -17.52 -13.21 -8.86
N ILE A 163 -16.91 -12.82 -7.74
CA ILE A 163 -17.06 -11.51 -7.09
C ILE A 163 -15.68 -10.84 -7.04
N PRO A 164 -15.23 -10.20 -8.14
CA PRO A 164 -13.89 -9.63 -8.21
C PRO A 164 -13.76 -8.41 -7.29
N HIS A 165 -12.57 -8.21 -6.74
CA HIS A 165 -12.22 -6.98 -6.02
C HIS A 165 -11.57 -5.95 -6.95
N ALA A 166 -10.80 -6.41 -7.94
CA ALA A 166 -10.04 -5.56 -8.87
C ALA A 166 -9.17 -4.50 -8.17
N TRP A 167 -8.56 -4.85 -7.03
CA TRP A 167 -7.70 -3.93 -6.25
C TRP A 167 -6.18 -4.21 -6.37
N GLU A 168 -5.78 -5.18 -7.21
CA GLU A 168 -4.37 -5.61 -7.42
C GLU A 168 -3.87 -5.53 -8.87
N GLY A 169 -4.52 -4.72 -9.72
CA GLY A 169 -4.15 -4.60 -11.14
C GLY A 169 -4.35 -5.89 -11.94
N GLY A 170 -4.07 -5.85 -13.25
CA GLY A 170 -3.93 -7.06 -14.08
C GLY A 170 -5.19 -7.92 -14.17
N LYS A 171 -5.07 -9.22 -13.87
CA LYS A 171 -6.11 -10.25 -14.10
C LYS A 171 -7.47 -9.85 -13.52
N GLN A 172 -7.52 -9.36 -12.28
CA GLN A 172 -8.77 -9.02 -11.62
C GLN A 172 -9.54 -7.87 -12.31
N TYR A 173 -8.82 -6.93 -12.93
CA TYR A 173 -9.46 -5.92 -13.79
C TYR A 173 -10.06 -6.55 -15.06
N ALA A 174 -9.38 -7.53 -15.66
CA ALA A 174 -9.91 -8.26 -16.82
C ALA A 174 -11.18 -9.05 -16.47
N VAL A 175 -11.21 -9.71 -15.30
CA VAL A 175 -12.39 -10.41 -14.78
C VAL A 175 -13.57 -9.44 -14.64
N LEU A 176 -13.39 -8.34 -13.90
CA LEU A 176 -14.45 -7.36 -13.70
C LEU A 176 -14.92 -6.73 -15.03
N ARG A 177 -14.00 -6.43 -15.96
CA ARG A 177 -14.37 -5.93 -17.29
C ARG A 177 -15.17 -6.95 -18.08
N SER A 178 -14.83 -8.24 -18.04
CA SER A 178 -15.61 -9.30 -18.71
C SER A 178 -17.04 -9.34 -18.17
N GLN A 179 -17.19 -9.33 -16.85
CA GLN A 179 -18.51 -9.31 -16.22
C GLN A 179 -19.32 -8.07 -16.61
N LEU A 180 -18.70 -6.89 -16.68
CA LEU A 180 -19.35 -5.66 -17.16
C LEU A 180 -19.72 -5.71 -18.66
N LEU A 181 -18.95 -6.40 -19.49
CA LEU A 181 -19.28 -6.59 -20.91
C LEU A 181 -20.49 -7.53 -21.06
N GLU A 182 -20.51 -8.60 -20.27
CA GLU A 182 -21.54 -9.66 -20.27
C GLU A 182 -22.86 -9.26 -19.60
N MET A 183 -22.83 -8.33 -18.64
CA MET A 183 -24.04 -7.82 -17.95
C MET A 183 -25.09 -7.33 -18.96
N GLU A 184 -26.36 -7.70 -18.82
CA GLU A 184 -27.41 -7.20 -19.74
C GLU A 184 -27.72 -5.71 -19.52
N ASP A 185 -28.19 -5.02 -20.56
CA ASP A 185 -28.70 -3.64 -20.41
C ASP A 185 -29.92 -3.62 -19.48
N GLY A 186 -29.81 -2.85 -18.39
CA GLY A 186 -30.79 -2.88 -17.30
C GLY A 186 -30.31 -3.62 -16.04
N GLY A 187 -29.16 -4.30 -16.11
CA GLY A 187 -28.55 -4.94 -14.93
C GLY A 187 -27.99 -3.95 -13.92
N THR A 188 -27.84 -4.39 -12.68
CA THR A 188 -27.30 -3.61 -11.56
C THR A 188 -25.84 -3.98 -11.29
N PHE A 189 -24.96 -2.98 -11.30
CA PHE A 189 -23.60 -3.09 -10.79
C PHE A 189 -23.56 -2.65 -9.32
N ILE A 190 -23.15 -3.54 -8.42
CA ILE A 190 -22.96 -3.21 -7.01
C ILE A 190 -21.47 -3.06 -6.72
N LEU A 191 -21.10 -1.97 -6.08
CA LEU A 191 -19.77 -1.71 -5.55
C LEU A 191 -19.83 -1.62 -4.03
N CYS A 192 -19.15 -2.51 -3.32
CA CYS A 192 -18.97 -2.41 -1.87
C CYS A 192 -17.60 -1.79 -1.57
N ALA A 193 -17.59 -0.58 -1.00
CA ALA A 193 -16.37 0.12 -0.60
C ALA A 193 -15.94 -0.29 0.83
N PRO A 194 -14.64 -0.45 1.10
CA PRO A 194 -14.15 -0.92 2.40
C PRO A 194 -14.12 0.21 3.44
N PRO A 195 -13.93 -0.13 4.73
CA PRO A 195 -13.60 0.85 5.76
C PRO A 195 -12.17 1.39 5.58
N ASP A 196 -11.88 2.51 6.25
CA ASP A 196 -10.51 3.03 6.38
C ASP A 196 -9.69 2.21 7.40
N PRO A 197 -8.35 2.13 7.23
CA PRO A 197 -7.58 2.61 6.09
C PRO A 197 -7.53 1.61 4.94
N PHE A 198 -7.55 2.10 3.70
CA PHE A 198 -7.39 1.26 2.50
C PHE A 198 -6.59 1.96 1.39
N ARG A 199 -6.09 1.18 0.42
CA ARG A 199 -5.37 1.67 -0.75
C ARG A 199 -6.27 2.59 -1.59
N CYS A 200 -5.77 3.79 -1.85
CA CYS A 200 -6.33 4.81 -2.73
C CYS A 200 -7.78 5.18 -2.37
N PRO A 201 -7.98 6.03 -1.34
CA PRO A 201 -9.31 6.42 -0.87
C PRO A 201 -10.34 6.85 -1.94
N PRO A 202 -9.98 7.63 -2.99
CA PRO A 202 -10.96 8.01 -4.01
C PRO A 202 -11.23 6.92 -5.07
N GLY A 203 -10.53 5.79 -5.02
CA GLY A 203 -10.55 4.74 -6.03
C GLY A 203 -11.93 4.10 -6.28
N PRO A 204 -12.75 3.80 -5.24
CA PRO A 204 -14.07 3.20 -5.43
C PRO A 204 -14.99 4.17 -6.19
N TYR A 205 -14.92 5.45 -5.87
CA TYR A 205 -15.80 6.48 -6.43
C TYR A 205 -15.39 6.86 -7.86
N GLU A 206 -14.09 6.84 -8.17
CA GLU A 206 -13.63 6.87 -9.58
C GLU A 206 -14.14 5.64 -10.35
N ARG A 207 -14.11 4.44 -9.74
CA ARG A 207 -14.64 3.23 -10.37
C ARG A 207 -16.14 3.35 -10.65
N ALA A 208 -16.95 3.77 -9.67
CA ALA A 208 -18.37 3.99 -9.88
C ALA A 208 -18.60 4.96 -11.05
N SER A 209 -17.85 6.04 -11.10
CA SER A 209 -17.94 7.03 -12.19
C SER A 209 -17.59 6.47 -13.56
N LEU A 210 -16.48 5.72 -13.68
CA LEU A 210 -16.03 5.21 -14.98
C LEU A 210 -16.77 3.96 -15.44
N VAL A 211 -17.31 3.18 -14.50
CA VAL A 211 -18.32 2.16 -14.83
C VAL A 211 -19.58 2.86 -15.33
N ALA A 212 -20.06 3.92 -14.67
CA ALA A 212 -21.22 4.68 -15.14
C ALA A 212 -21.01 5.30 -16.53
N HIS A 213 -19.80 5.79 -16.82
CA HIS A 213 -19.42 6.24 -18.15
C HIS A 213 -19.64 5.14 -19.20
N TYR A 214 -19.08 3.95 -18.97
CA TYR A 214 -19.26 2.81 -19.87
C TYR A 214 -20.73 2.39 -19.99
N LEU A 215 -21.48 2.32 -18.88
CA LEU A 215 -22.89 1.95 -18.89
C LEU A 215 -23.75 2.98 -19.63
N LYS A 216 -23.52 4.27 -19.42
CA LYS A 216 -24.22 5.35 -20.15
C LYS A 216 -24.08 5.21 -21.66
N GLU A 217 -22.92 4.79 -22.15
CA GLU A 217 -22.68 4.62 -23.59
C GLU A 217 -23.19 3.30 -24.16
N ASN A 218 -23.22 2.23 -23.36
CA ASN A 218 -23.42 0.86 -23.88
C ASN A 218 -24.64 0.12 -23.30
N LYS A 219 -25.06 0.49 -22.08
CA LYS A 219 -26.10 -0.17 -21.26
C LYS A 219 -26.87 0.88 -20.44
N PRO A 220 -27.52 1.88 -21.08
CA PRO A 220 -28.03 3.07 -20.40
C PRO A 220 -29.19 2.83 -19.43
N LYS A 221 -29.80 1.63 -19.42
CA LYS A 221 -30.85 1.27 -18.45
C LYS A 221 -30.28 0.70 -17.16
N SER A 222 -29.00 0.33 -17.15
CA SER A 222 -28.33 -0.21 -15.98
C SER A 222 -28.18 0.83 -14.86
N LYS A 223 -27.99 0.33 -13.64
CA LYS A 223 -27.82 1.13 -12.43
C LYS A 223 -26.55 0.73 -11.69
N ILE A 224 -26.06 1.65 -10.88
CA ILE A 224 -24.94 1.45 -9.97
C ILE A 224 -25.42 1.71 -8.55
N LEU A 225 -25.16 0.76 -7.67
CA LEU A 225 -25.36 0.90 -6.23
C LEU A 225 -24.00 0.83 -5.54
N VAL A 226 -23.62 1.90 -4.86
CA VAL A 226 -22.41 1.96 -4.04
C VAL A 226 -22.81 1.81 -2.58
N LEU A 227 -22.44 0.70 -1.97
CA LEU A 227 -22.65 0.38 -0.56
C LEU A 227 -21.36 0.67 0.19
N ASP A 228 -21.41 1.57 1.16
CA ASP A 228 -20.23 2.11 1.81
C ASP A 228 -20.22 1.86 3.32
N GLU A 229 -19.05 1.47 3.82
CA GLU A 229 -18.75 1.31 5.26
C GLU A 229 -18.46 2.64 5.96
N LYS A 230 -18.64 3.77 5.25
CA LYS A 230 -18.28 5.11 5.69
C LYS A 230 -19.43 6.09 5.44
N ASP A 231 -19.51 7.11 6.29
CA ASP A 231 -20.49 8.20 6.18
C ASP A 231 -19.98 9.40 5.37
N SER A 232 -18.72 9.37 4.97
CA SER A 232 -18.15 10.33 4.02
C SER A 232 -16.98 9.71 3.28
N PHE A 233 -16.62 10.30 2.14
CA PHE A 233 -15.50 9.81 1.34
C PHE A 233 -14.66 10.88 0.66
N SER A 234 -13.48 10.47 0.21
CA SER A 234 -12.53 11.35 -0.44
C SER A 234 -13.13 12.01 -1.68
N LYS A 235 -13.18 13.35 -1.68
CA LYS A 235 -13.68 14.19 -2.77
C LYS A 235 -15.20 14.06 -3.02
N GLN A 236 -15.97 13.67 -2.00
CA GLN A 236 -17.40 13.41 -2.10
C GLN A 236 -18.19 14.47 -2.88
N GLY A 237 -18.12 15.74 -2.49
CA GLY A 237 -18.86 16.81 -3.18
C GLY A 237 -18.53 16.94 -4.67
N LEU A 238 -17.27 16.70 -5.07
CA LEU A 238 -16.85 16.74 -6.48
C LEU A 238 -17.36 15.53 -7.27
N PHE A 239 -17.40 14.36 -6.65
CA PHE A 239 -17.98 13.16 -7.25
C PHE A 239 -19.50 13.30 -7.40
N GLU A 240 -20.21 13.73 -6.36
CA GLU A 240 -21.66 13.94 -6.40
C GLU A 240 -22.07 15.03 -7.42
N GLU A 241 -21.32 16.13 -7.50
CA GLU A 241 -21.47 17.16 -8.56
C GLU A 241 -21.38 16.50 -9.95
N ALA A 242 -20.30 15.74 -10.19
CA ALA A 242 -20.08 15.08 -11.46
C ALA A 242 -21.14 14.01 -11.77
N TRP A 243 -21.56 13.22 -10.78
CA TRP A 243 -22.58 12.17 -10.96
C TRP A 243 -23.92 12.76 -11.33
N LYS A 244 -24.34 13.83 -10.65
CA LYS A 244 -25.58 14.54 -10.95
C LYS A 244 -25.56 15.10 -12.37
N GLU A 245 -24.46 15.73 -12.79
CA GLU A 245 -24.36 16.33 -14.12
C GLU A 245 -24.24 15.29 -15.24
N LEU A 246 -23.41 14.26 -15.04
CA LEU A 246 -23.06 13.32 -16.10
C LEU A 246 -24.01 12.12 -16.17
N TYR A 247 -24.55 11.67 -15.05
CA TYR A 247 -25.19 10.36 -14.93
C TYR A 247 -26.61 10.41 -14.34
N GLY A 248 -27.06 11.55 -13.81
CA GLY A 248 -28.37 11.68 -13.17
C GLY A 248 -28.55 10.62 -12.08
N ASP A 249 -29.65 9.88 -12.12
CA ASP A 249 -29.98 8.85 -11.12
C ASP A 249 -29.34 7.48 -11.39
N MET A 250 -28.27 7.39 -12.20
CA MET A 250 -27.62 6.11 -12.50
C MET A 250 -26.83 5.55 -11.32
N ILE A 251 -26.24 6.43 -10.50
CA ILE A 251 -25.41 6.07 -9.35
C ILE A 251 -26.17 6.44 -8.08
N GLU A 252 -26.38 5.44 -7.23
CA GLU A 252 -26.86 5.60 -5.86
C GLU A 252 -25.71 5.28 -4.90
N TRP A 253 -25.48 6.13 -3.91
CA TRP A 253 -24.50 5.91 -2.85
C TRP A 253 -25.23 5.85 -1.51
N VAL A 254 -25.00 4.78 -0.76
CA VAL A 254 -25.60 4.52 0.55
C VAL A 254 -24.49 4.52 1.60
N PRO A 255 -24.44 5.53 2.49
CA PRO A 255 -23.47 5.58 3.58
C PRO A 255 -23.78 4.53 4.66
N ALA A 256 -22.81 4.31 5.57
CA ALA A 256 -22.97 3.34 6.66
C ALA A 256 -24.19 3.66 7.54
N GLU A 257 -24.41 4.93 7.91
CA GLU A 257 -25.53 5.37 8.74
C GLU A 257 -26.92 5.15 8.10
N GLU A 258 -26.97 4.96 6.78
CA GLU A 258 -28.19 4.63 6.02
C GLU A 258 -28.27 3.14 5.66
N GLY A 259 -27.37 2.31 6.19
CA GLY A 259 -27.35 0.87 5.98
C GLY A 259 -26.47 0.41 4.81
N GLY A 260 -25.43 1.18 4.47
CA GLY A 260 -24.44 0.84 3.43
C GLY A 260 -23.43 -0.23 3.82
N SER A 261 -23.24 -0.49 5.13
CA SER A 261 -22.24 -1.43 5.64
C SER A 261 -22.51 -2.87 5.23
N LEU A 262 -21.54 -3.52 4.59
CA LEU A 262 -21.58 -4.89 4.08
C LEU A 262 -21.37 -5.88 5.24
N SER A 263 -22.33 -6.79 5.43
CA SER A 263 -22.20 -7.87 6.43
C SER A 263 -21.89 -9.22 5.79
N ARG A 264 -22.54 -9.54 4.66
CA ARG A 264 -22.48 -10.87 4.05
C ARG A 264 -22.61 -10.81 2.53
N VAL A 265 -22.00 -11.78 1.86
CA VAL A 265 -22.14 -12.01 0.42
C VAL A 265 -22.70 -13.41 0.19
N SER A 266 -23.65 -13.53 -0.74
CA SER A 266 -24.04 -14.82 -1.33
C SER A 266 -23.52 -14.88 -2.76
N VAL A 267 -22.40 -15.57 -2.96
CA VAL A 267 -21.73 -15.69 -4.26
C VAL A 267 -22.62 -16.38 -5.29
N SER A 268 -23.28 -17.47 -4.91
CA SER A 268 -24.13 -18.27 -5.80
C SER A 268 -25.39 -17.52 -6.25
N GLU A 269 -25.98 -16.71 -5.37
CA GLU A 269 -27.19 -15.94 -5.68
C GLU A 269 -26.89 -14.54 -6.23
N ARG A 270 -25.62 -14.12 -6.23
CA ARG A 270 -25.16 -12.75 -6.52
C ARG A 270 -25.94 -11.72 -5.72
N LYS A 271 -25.84 -11.85 -4.40
CA LYS A 271 -26.44 -10.91 -3.45
C LYS A 271 -25.42 -10.43 -2.45
N VAL A 272 -25.60 -9.21 -2.01
CA VAL A 272 -24.93 -8.65 -0.84
C VAL A 272 -25.96 -8.27 0.20
N PHE A 273 -25.59 -8.38 1.46
CA PHE A 273 -26.45 -8.08 2.59
C PHE A 273 -25.80 -6.98 3.40
N THR A 274 -26.59 -5.98 3.78
CA THR A 274 -26.13 -4.85 4.58
C THR A 274 -26.95 -4.72 5.87
N ASP A 275 -26.55 -3.79 6.74
CA ASP A 275 -27.26 -3.48 7.99
C ASP A 275 -27.49 -4.73 8.87
N GLY A 276 -26.40 -5.41 9.23
CA GLY A 276 -26.46 -6.65 10.01
C GLY A 276 -27.11 -7.84 9.28
N GLY A 277 -27.40 -7.71 7.98
CA GLY A 277 -28.02 -8.75 7.16
C GLY A 277 -29.52 -8.55 6.91
N GLU A 278 -30.12 -7.45 7.38
CA GLU A 278 -31.55 -7.16 7.23
C GLU A 278 -31.91 -6.67 5.82
N GLN A 279 -30.99 -5.98 5.16
CA GLN A 279 -31.17 -5.47 3.81
C GLN A 279 -30.49 -6.38 2.79
N GLU A 280 -31.21 -6.73 1.71
CA GLU A 280 -30.72 -7.60 0.65
C GLU A 280 -30.66 -6.83 -0.67
N HIS A 281 -29.49 -6.84 -1.31
CA HIS A 281 -29.26 -6.21 -2.61
C HIS A 281 -28.79 -7.25 -3.62
N LYS A 282 -29.53 -7.42 -4.71
CA LYS A 282 -29.14 -8.32 -5.81
C LYS A 282 -28.41 -7.55 -6.90
N GLY A 283 -27.24 -8.04 -7.30
CA GLY A 283 -26.43 -7.44 -8.36
C GLY A 283 -26.22 -8.40 -9.52
N ASP A 284 -26.24 -7.88 -10.75
CA ASP A 284 -25.84 -8.63 -11.94
C ASP A 284 -24.31 -8.71 -12.03
N VAL A 285 -23.62 -7.66 -11.58
CA VAL A 285 -22.17 -7.65 -11.36
C VAL A 285 -21.91 -7.08 -9.97
N ILE A 286 -21.16 -7.79 -9.13
CA ILE A 286 -20.83 -7.33 -7.79
C ILE A 286 -19.30 -7.20 -7.70
N ASN A 287 -18.85 -6.02 -7.31
CA ASN A 287 -17.47 -5.71 -6.98
C ASN A 287 -17.35 -5.43 -5.49
N VAL A 288 -16.79 -6.37 -4.74
CA VAL A 288 -16.50 -6.17 -3.31
C VAL A 288 -15.03 -5.85 -3.14
N VAL A 289 -14.71 -4.71 -2.55
CA VAL A 289 -13.35 -4.38 -2.12
C VAL A 289 -13.26 -4.72 -0.63
N PRO A 290 -12.56 -5.80 -0.22
CA PRO A 290 -12.48 -6.17 1.18
C PRO A 290 -11.68 -5.17 2.01
N PRO A 291 -11.84 -5.16 3.36
CA PRO A 291 -10.88 -4.56 4.28
C PRO A 291 -9.45 -5.00 3.98
N GLN A 292 -8.48 -4.16 4.34
CA GLN A 292 -7.10 -4.32 3.92
C GLN A 292 -6.15 -4.30 5.11
N LYS A 293 -5.00 -4.94 4.94
CA LYS A 293 -3.88 -4.96 5.87
C LYS A 293 -2.56 -4.97 5.11
N ALA A 294 -1.43 -4.90 5.81
CA ALA A 294 -0.13 -5.04 5.16
C ALA A 294 -0.02 -6.41 4.46
N GLY A 295 0.62 -6.43 3.30
CA GLY A 295 0.83 -7.64 2.50
C GLY A 295 1.36 -8.80 3.35
N ARG A 296 0.83 -10.01 3.18
CA ARG A 296 1.07 -11.19 4.05
C ARG A 296 2.52 -11.42 4.47
N ILE A 297 3.47 -11.16 3.57
CA ILE A 297 4.89 -11.32 3.87
C ILE A 297 5.36 -10.41 5.01
N ALA A 298 4.82 -9.19 5.17
CA ALA A 298 5.12 -8.33 6.32
C ALA A 298 4.73 -9.00 7.65
N GLN A 299 3.57 -9.66 7.69
CA GLN A 299 3.13 -10.40 8.88
C GLN A 299 4.03 -11.61 9.14
N GLN A 300 4.38 -12.36 8.08
CA GLN A 300 5.30 -13.51 8.18
C GLN A 300 6.69 -13.09 8.68
N MET A 301 7.16 -11.92 8.29
CA MET A 301 8.43 -11.33 8.73
C MET A 301 8.35 -10.70 10.12
N GLY A 302 7.20 -10.74 10.81
CA GLY A 302 7.03 -10.15 12.13
C GLY A 302 7.06 -8.62 12.14
N LEU A 303 6.71 -7.97 11.03
CA LEU A 303 6.81 -6.52 10.86
C LEU A 303 5.51 -5.76 11.16
N THR A 304 4.43 -6.45 11.52
CA THR A 304 3.12 -5.83 11.75
C THR A 304 2.78 -5.70 13.24
N ASP A 305 2.03 -4.66 13.58
CA ASP A 305 1.35 -4.51 14.86
C ASP A 305 0.07 -5.38 14.94
N ALA A 306 -0.73 -5.17 15.98
CA ALA A 306 -1.97 -5.91 16.22
C ALA A 306 -3.07 -5.59 15.20
N ASP A 307 -3.02 -4.42 14.57
CA ASP A 307 -3.97 -3.97 13.55
C ASP A 307 -3.55 -4.43 12.14
N GLY A 308 -2.42 -5.14 12.04
CA GLY A 308 -1.95 -5.74 10.80
C GLY A 308 -1.19 -4.78 9.88
N TRP A 309 -0.74 -3.63 10.39
CA TRP A 309 0.07 -2.65 9.64
C TRP A 309 1.47 -2.53 10.24
N CYS A 310 2.42 -1.97 9.49
CA CYS A 310 3.83 -1.91 9.92
C CYS A 310 4.16 -0.58 10.61
N PRO A 311 4.43 -0.58 11.93
CA PRO A 311 4.87 0.63 12.62
C PRO A 311 6.32 0.97 12.23
N ILE A 312 6.53 2.23 11.84
CA ILE A 312 7.83 2.74 11.39
C ILE A 312 8.25 4.00 12.16
N ASP A 313 9.55 4.27 12.18
CA ASP A 313 10.10 5.59 12.45
C ASP A 313 9.70 6.51 11.29
N GLN A 314 8.98 7.59 11.59
CA GLN A 314 8.34 8.40 10.55
C GLN A 314 9.32 9.29 9.79
N VAL A 315 10.57 9.45 10.24
CA VAL A 315 11.62 10.20 9.51
C VAL A 315 12.34 9.28 8.53
N THR A 316 12.67 8.06 8.97
CA THR A 316 13.57 7.15 8.26
C THR A 316 12.87 6.00 7.57
N PHE A 317 11.62 5.70 7.96
CA PHE A 317 10.84 4.49 7.65
C PHE A 317 11.45 3.18 8.12
N GLU A 318 12.43 3.24 9.03
CA GLU A 318 12.95 2.05 9.71
C GLU A 318 11.83 1.43 10.57
N SER A 319 11.74 0.11 10.58
CA SER A 319 10.77 -0.63 11.36
C SER A 319 11.01 -0.39 12.84
N LYS A 320 9.94 -0.14 13.60
CA LYS A 320 10.01 -0.06 15.07
C LYS A 320 10.20 -1.44 15.73
N ILE A 321 10.21 -2.51 14.95
CA ILE A 321 10.28 -3.90 15.44
C ILE A 321 11.66 -4.52 15.15
N HIS A 322 12.26 -4.21 14.00
CA HIS A 322 13.52 -4.79 13.55
C HIS A 322 14.46 -3.71 13.00
N ASP A 323 15.62 -3.55 13.63
CA ASP A 323 16.69 -2.67 13.16
C ASP A 323 17.15 -3.06 11.76
N ASP A 324 17.62 -2.09 10.97
CA ASP A 324 18.13 -2.25 9.61
C ASP A 324 17.08 -2.77 8.59
N VAL A 325 15.80 -2.83 8.97
CA VAL A 325 14.65 -3.17 8.12
C VAL A 325 13.74 -1.95 7.97
N TYR A 326 13.35 -1.59 6.74
CA TYR A 326 12.57 -0.41 6.40
C TYR A 326 11.28 -0.84 5.71
N VAL A 327 10.12 -0.29 6.11
CA VAL A 327 8.82 -0.65 5.51
C VAL A 327 8.20 0.57 4.83
N ILE A 328 7.80 0.41 3.56
CA ILE A 328 7.28 1.51 2.73
C ILE A 328 6.03 1.16 1.94
N GLY A 329 5.42 2.17 1.32
CA GLY A 329 4.18 2.06 0.55
C GLY A 329 2.99 1.76 1.44
N ASP A 330 2.00 1.05 0.90
CA ASP A 330 0.74 0.83 1.61
C ASP A 330 0.89 0.07 2.93
N ALA A 331 1.95 -0.72 3.10
CA ALA A 331 2.15 -1.58 4.26
C ALA A 331 2.44 -0.83 5.57
N CYS A 332 3.02 0.38 5.49
CA CYS A 332 3.45 1.12 6.67
C CYS A 332 2.35 2.03 7.26
N VAL A 333 2.50 2.36 8.53
CA VAL A 333 1.73 3.39 9.25
C VAL A 333 2.47 4.72 9.08
N ALA A 334 2.03 5.52 8.09
CA ALA A 334 2.64 6.80 7.71
C ALA A 334 1.62 7.94 7.73
N ASP A 335 0.65 7.87 8.64
CA ASP A 335 -0.36 8.91 8.80
C ASP A 335 0.29 10.30 8.98
N PRO A 336 -0.29 11.35 8.38
CA PRO A 336 -1.55 11.40 7.62
C PRO A 336 -1.43 11.08 6.11
N MET A 337 -0.34 10.46 5.64
CA MET A 337 -0.18 10.19 4.20
C MET A 337 -1.13 9.06 3.72
N PRO A 338 -1.87 9.25 2.61
CA PRO A 338 -2.75 8.20 2.09
C PRO A 338 -1.96 7.05 1.48
N LYS A 339 -2.51 5.84 1.54
CA LYS A 339 -1.95 4.63 0.87
C LYS A 339 -2.11 4.74 -0.65
N SER A 340 -1.18 5.43 -1.33
CA SER A 340 -1.23 5.75 -2.76
C SER A 340 0.07 5.40 -3.49
N GLY A 341 0.00 5.23 -4.82
CA GLY A 341 1.18 5.01 -5.64
C GLY A 341 2.17 6.18 -5.61
N HIS A 342 1.69 7.42 -5.47
CA HIS A 342 2.53 8.61 -5.37
C HIS A 342 3.26 8.67 -4.03
N VAL A 343 2.55 8.39 -2.94
CA VAL A 343 3.12 8.28 -1.59
C VAL A 343 4.16 7.16 -1.53
N ALA A 344 3.86 5.98 -2.07
CA ALA A 344 4.80 4.87 -2.11
C ALA A 344 6.10 5.20 -2.86
N ASN A 345 6.01 5.93 -3.99
CA ASN A 345 7.19 6.41 -4.71
C ASN A 345 7.98 7.46 -3.91
N ASN A 346 7.32 8.33 -3.14
CA ASN A 346 7.99 9.29 -2.28
C ASN A 346 8.65 8.63 -1.06
N HIS A 347 7.98 7.68 -0.39
CA HIS A 347 8.59 6.87 0.68
C HIS A 347 9.88 6.21 0.20
N ALA A 348 9.87 5.67 -1.02
CA ALA A 348 11.04 5.04 -1.61
C ALA A 348 12.24 5.99 -1.79
N LYS A 349 11.99 7.24 -2.18
CA LYS A 349 13.04 8.28 -2.29
C LYS A 349 13.61 8.64 -0.92
N VAL A 350 12.73 8.80 0.08
CA VAL A 350 13.14 9.07 1.47
C VAL A 350 13.97 7.92 2.03
N VAL A 351 13.50 6.68 1.90
CA VAL A 351 14.22 5.48 2.37
C VAL A 351 15.56 5.30 1.69
N ALA A 352 15.67 5.56 0.39
CA ALA A 352 16.95 5.48 -0.30
C ALA A 352 18.00 6.42 0.34
N VAL A 353 17.60 7.66 0.66
CA VAL A 353 18.50 8.61 1.34
C VAL A 353 18.78 8.19 2.79
N SER A 354 17.75 7.73 3.51
CA SER A 354 17.87 7.27 4.90
C SER A 354 18.86 6.11 5.04
N ILE A 355 18.76 5.12 4.16
CA ILE A 355 19.67 3.96 4.09
C ILE A 355 21.10 4.42 3.80
N ILE A 356 21.29 5.27 2.80
CA ILE A 356 22.62 5.78 2.42
C ILE A 356 23.24 6.58 3.57
N ASN A 357 22.47 7.46 4.22
CA ASN A 357 22.95 8.22 5.37
C ASN A 357 23.33 7.30 6.53
N SER A 358 22.52 6.28 6.82
CA SER A 358 22.83 5.28 7.84
C SER A 358 24.12 4.52 7.54
N LEU A 359 24.30 4.05 6.30
CA LEU A 359 25.51 3.34 5.85
C LEU A 359 26.77 4.22 5.92
N MET A 360 26.62 5.52 5.67
CA MET A 360 27.73 6.48 5.67
C MET A 360 27.95 7.18 7.01
N GLY A 361 27.17 6.87 8.05
CA GLY A 361 27.24 7.53 9.35
C GLY A 361 26.91 9.03 9.30
N ARG A 362 25.98 9.42 8.42
CA ARG A 362 25.49 10.80 8.25
C ARG A 362 24.21 11.02 9.06
N GLU A 363 23.93 12.28 9.36
CA GLU A 363 22.69 12.69 9.99
C GLU A 363 21.48 12.42 9.09
N GLN A 364 20.35 12.05 9.70
CA GLN A 364 19.10 11.85 8.98
C GLN A 364 18.47 13.19 8.63
N MET A 365 17.78 13.23 7.49
CA MET A 365 17.09 14.43 7.04
C MET A 365 15.60 14.31 7.31
N GLU A 366 14.98 15.45 7.61
CA GLU A 366 13.52 15.61 7.68
C GLU A 366 13.02 16.11 6.31
N PRO A 367 12.48 15.24 5.44
CA PRO A 367 12.09 15.64 4.10
C PRO A 367 10.73 16.35 4.08
N THR A 368 10.48 17.06 2.99
CA THR A 368 9.12 17.41 2.55
C THR A 368 8.73 16.49 1.41
N THR A 369 7.53 15.92 1.47
CA THR A 369 6.98 15.04 0.42
C THR A 369 5.63 15.54 -0.06
N VAL A 370 5.15 14.97 -1.17
CA VAL A 370 3.86 15.34 -1.75
C VAL A 370 3.02 14.12 -2.06
N ASN A 371 1.71 14.30 -2.14
CA ASN A 371 0.80 13.33 -2.74
C ASN A 371 -0.10 14.05 -3.74
N THR A 372 -0.49 13.33 -4.78
CA THR A 372 -1.55 13.78 -5.68
C THR A 372 -2.32 12.56 -6.16
N CYS A 373 -3.63 12.56 -5.95
CA CYS A 373 -4.56 11.55 -6.45
C CYS A 373 -5.55 12.19 -7.43
N TYR A 374 -5.29 11.98 -8.72
CA TYR A 374 -6.24 12.30 -9.79
C TYR A 374 -7.40 11.30 -9.78
N SER A 375 -8.61 11.76 -10.08
CA SER A 375 -9.74 10.89 -10.42
C SER A 375 -10.45 11.45 -11.63
N LEU A 376 -10.94 10.54 -12.47
CA LEU A 376 -11.81 10.87 -13.60
C LEU A 376 -13.24 10.45 -13.29
N ALA A 377 -14.18 11.39 -13.38
CA ALA A 377 -15.60 11.05 -13.41
C ALA A 377 -16.03 10.59 -14.80
N ALA A 378 -15.40 11.13 -15.85
CA ALA A 378 -15.52 10.75 -17.27
C ALA A 378 -14.18 11.06 -17.98
N PRO A 379 -13.97 10.62 -19.23
CA PRO A 379 -12.72 10.91 -19.96
C PRO A 379 -12.39 12.40 -20.06
N ASP A 380 -13.40 13.28 -20.08
CA ASP A 380 -13.29 14.74 -20.15
C ASP A 380 -13.65 15.45 -18.83
N TRP A 381 -13.71 14.72 -17.70
CA TRP A 381 -14.06 15.29 -16.40
C TRP A 381 -13.15 14.75 -15.29
N GLY A 382 -12.15 15.55 -14.90
CA GLY A 382 -11.18 15.20 -13.88
C GLY A 382 -11.21 16.15 -12.68
N PHE A 383 -10.72 15.66 -11.56
CA PHE A 383 -10.42 16.46 -10.37
C PHE A 383 -9.41 15.76 -9.47
N THR A 384 -8.76 16.54 -8.62
CA THR A 384 -7.56 16.18 -7.88
C THR A 384 -7.71 16.43 -6.39
N VAL A 385 -6.94 15.66 -5.62
CA VAL A 385 -6.56 16.03 -4.27
C VAL A 385 -5.05 16.00 -4.21
N ALA A 386 -4.45 17.07 -3.70
CA ALA A 386 -3.01 17.19 -3.48
C ALA A 386 -2.72 17.46 -2.01
N HIS A 387 -1.62 16.93 -1.51
CA HIS A 387 -1.14 17.21 -0.15
C HIS A 387 0.37 17.45 -0.19
N VAL A 388 0.84 18.30 0.71
CA VAL A 388 2.26 18.46 1.03
C VAL A 388 2.44 18.04 2.47
N PHE A 389 3.46 17.23 2.74
CA PHE A 389 3.77 16.72 4.07
C PHE A 389 5.17 17.14 4.47
N GLU A 390 5.35 17.55 5.71
CA GLU A 390 6.65 17.78 6.33
C GLU A 390 6.89 16.73 7.41
N HIS A 391 8.13 16.28 7.52
CA HIS A 391 8.58 15.51 8.67
C HIS A 391 9.15 16.54 9.65
N ARG A 392 8.66 16.58 10.88
CA ARG A 392 9.14 17.52 11.91
C ARG A 392 8.97 16.88 13.28
N ASP A 393 9.95 17.05 14.16
CA ASP A 393 9.89 16.57 15.54
C ASP A 393 9.69 15.03 15.62
N GLY A 394 10.16 14.30 14.61
CA GLY A 394 10.02 12.84 14.52
C GLY A 394 8.68 12.33 14.00
N GLU A 395 7.77 13.21 13.57
CA GLU A 395 6.43 12.88 13.08
C GLU A 395 6.17 13.48 11.69
N ILE A 396 5.21 12.91 10.94
CA ILE A 396 4.73 13.45 9.67
C ILE A 396 3.52 14.35 9.93
N HIS A 397 3.56 15.55 9.38
CA HIS A 397 2.46 16.50 9.44
C HIS A 397 2.03 16.95 8.04
N SER A 398 0.73 17.23 7.88
CA SER A 398 0.27 17.98 6.71
C SER A 398 0.69 19.43 6.83
N VAL A 399 1.22 20.02 5.76
CA VAL A 399 1.59 21.44 5.72
C VAL A 399 0.35 22.29 5.53
N GLU A 400 0.04 23.13 6.52
CA GLU A 400 -1.13 24.01 6.47
C GLU A 400 -1.08 24.96 5.26
N GLY A 401 -2.21 25.07 4.54
CA GLY A 401 -2.33 25.93 3.35
C GLY A 401 -1.66 25.38 2.08
N ALA A 402 -1.04 24.19 2.12
CA ALA A 402 -0.42 23.56 0.95
C ALA A 402 -1.22 22.36 0.44
N GLY A 403 -1.40 22.27 -0.87
CA GLY A 403 -2.26 21.26 -1.50
C GLY A 403 -3.73 21.66 -1.50
N GLY A 404 -4.62 20.68 -1.29
CA GLY A 404 -6.07 20.86 -1.29
C GLY A 404 -6.78 20.04 -2.35
N LEU A 405 -8.10 20.21 -2.38
CA LEU A 405 -9.02 19.63 -3.34
C LEU A 405 -9.21 20.58 -4.52
N SER A 406 -9.48 20.06 -5.71
CA SER A 406 -10.01 20.88 -6.80
C SER A 406 -11.24 21.66 -6.32
N PRO A 407 -11.40 22.93 -6.73
CA PRO A 407 -12.57 23.70 -6.33
C PRO A 407 -13.86 23.09 -6.88
N ALA A 408 -14.94 23.19 -6.11
CA ALA A 408 -16.30 22.88 -6.56
C ALA A 408 -16.82 23.94 -7.55
N ASP A 409 -17.90 23.63 -8.27
CA ASP A 409 -18.62 24.58 -9.15
C ASP A 409 -17.77 25.20 -10.28
N GLU A 410 -16.71 24.50 -10.70
CA GLU A 410 -15.85 24.94 -11.79
C GLU A 410 -16.43 24.61 -13.17
N SER A 411 -16.00 25.35 -14.19
CA SER A 411 -16.47 25.13 -15.56
C SER A 411 -16.10 23.74 -16.10
N ARG A 412 -16.91 23.20 -17.02
CA ARG A 412 -16.57 21.97 -17.75
C ARG A 412 -15.20 22.03 -18.44
N GLY A 413 -14.79 23.21 -18.92
CA GLY A 413 -13.45 23.42 -19.49
C GLY A 413 -12.32 23.31 -18.46
N PHE A 414 -12.57 23.61 -17.19
CA PHE A 414 -11.62 23.37 -16.09
C PHE A 414 -11.50 21.87 -15.80
N ARG A 415 -12.64 21.17 -15.66
CA ARG A 415 -12.70 19.72 -15.45
C ARG A 415 -12.02 18.92 -16.57
N ALA A 416 -12.19 19.36 -17.83
CA ALA A 416 -11.52 18.74 -18.97
C ALA A 416 -9.99 18.90 -18.92
N ARG A 417 -9.47 20.09 -18.53
CA ARG A 417 -8.03 20.28 -18.35
C ARG A 417 -7.46 19.43 -17.22
N GLU A 418 -8.20 19.29 -16.12
CA GLU A 418 -7.79 18.38 -15.05
C GLU A 418 -7.78 16.92 -15.51
N ALA A 419 -8.74 16.52 -16.35
CA ALA A 419 -8.77 15.19 -16.94
C ALA A 419 -7.51 14.91 -17.78
N ASP A 420 -7.06 15.88 -18.58
CA ASP A 420 -5.83 15.77 -19.38
C ASP A 420 -4.56 15.56 -18.54
N PHE A 421 -4.54 16.07 -17.31
CA PHE A 421 -3.37 15.91 -16.42
C PHE A 421 -3.26 14.50 -15.84
N ALA A 422 -4.35 13.74 -15.70
CA ALA A 422 -4.28 12.42 -15.08
C ALA A 422 -3.45 11.41 -15.92
N PRO A 423 -3.63 11.28 -17.26
CA PRO A 423 -2.76 10.47 -18.10
C PRO A 423 -1.31 10.97 -18.14
N ALA A 424 -1.09 12.29 -18.08
CA ALA A 424 0.25 12.87 -18.05
C ALA A 424 0.99 12.52 -16.76
N TRP A 425 0.32 12.66 -15.61
CA TRP A 425 0.82 12.19 -14.31
C TRP A 425 1.13 10.70 -14.34
N TYR A 426 0.21 9.88 -14.88
CA TYR A 426 0.41 8.43 -15.00
C TYR A 426 1.68 8.10 -15.79
N ALA A 427 1.86 8.73 -16.95
CA ALA A 427 3.03 8.53 -17.79
C ALA A 427 4.33 8.95 -17.08
N ALA A 428 4.30 10.08 -16.36
CA ALA A 428 5.44 10.58 -15.62
C ALA A 428 5.83 9.64 -14.46
N ILE A 429 4.86 9.25 -13.62
CA ILE A 429 5.15 8.44 -12.43
C ILE A 429 5.56 7.01 -12.80
N THR A 430 4.92 6.38 -13.80
CA THR A 430 5.33 5.03 -14.24
C THR A 430 6.71 5.02 -14.88
N LYS A 431 7.08 6.08 -15.59
CA LYS A 431 8.45 6.28 -16.07
C LYS A 431 9.43 6.46 -14.91
N ASP A 432 9.08 7.25 -13.90
CA ASP A 432 9.92 7.41 -12.71
C ASP A 432 10.15 6.08 -11.97
N ILE A 433 9.11 5.25 -11.84
CA ILE A 433 9.19 3.97 -11.12
C ILE A 433 9.96 2.91 -11.93
N PHE A 434 9.61 2.70 -13.21
CA PHE A 434 9.98 1.50 -13.96
C PHE A 434 10.94 1.72 -15.15
N ARG A 435 11.46 2.93 -15.37
CA ARG A 435 12.21 3.27 -16.61
C ARG A 435 13.51 4.05 -16.43
#